data_AF-A0A2G7GC60-F1
#
_entry.id   AF-A0A2G7GC60-F1
#
_cell.length_a   1.000
_cell.length_b   1.000
_cell.length_c   1.000
_cell.angle_alpha   90.00
_cell.angle_beta   90.00
_cell.angle_gamma   90.00
#
_symmetry.space_group_name_H-M   'P 1'
#
loop_
_entity.id
_entity.type
_entity.pdbx_description
1 polymer ?
#
loop_
_entity_poly.entity_id
_entity_poly.type
_entity_poly.pdbx_seq_one_letter_code
_entity_poly.pdbx_strand_id
1 'polypeptide(L)' 'MVLKFGGRIYLTKDARMSPEMFNESYTSRKQIAQLMEKYNPKSKFQSILSQRLVLTKKTTEI' A
#
# COMPACT_ATOMS: atom_id res chain seq x y z
N MET A 1 11.12 12.53 9.57
CA MET A 1 12.48 12.99 9.19
C MET A 1 12.89 12.48 7.81
N VAL A 2 12.77 11.18 7.52
CA VAL A 2 13.12 10.59 6.19
C VAL A 2 12.33 11.18 5.01
N LEU A 3 11.00 11.28 5.13
CA LEU A 3 10.12 11.85 4.10
C LEU A 3 10.46 13.31 3.74
N LYS A 4 10.88 14.12 4.73
CA LYS A 4 11.21 15.53 4.54
C LYS A 4 12.39 15.76 3.59
N PHE A 5 13.23 14.74 3.39
CA PHE A 5 14.38 14.76 2.48
C PHE A 5 14.14 13.94 1.21
N GLY A 6 12.88 13.60 0.89
CA GLY A 6 12.54 12.80 -0.29
C GLY A 6 12.89 11.31 -0.17
N GLY A 7 13.27 10.85 1.04
CA GLY A 7 13.56 9.45 1.30
C GLY A 7 12.30 8.59 1.38
N ARG A 8 12.46 7.28 1.23
CA ARG A 8 11.39 6.29 1.36
C ARG A 8 11.67 5.35 2.53
N ILE A 9 10.61 4.93 3.20
CA ILE A 9 10.69 3.93 4.25
C ILE A 9 10.48 2.57 3.60
N TYR A 10 11.34 1.60 3.93
CA TYR A 10 11.23 0.25 3.39
C TYR A 10 10.11 -0.51 4.09
N LEU A 11 9.09 -0.91 3.34
CA LEU A 11 7.89 -1.57 3.83
C LEU A 11 8.14 -2.79 4.72
N THR A 12 9.17 -3.60 4.43
CA THR A 12 9.42 -4.82 5.20
C THR A 12 10.12 -4.57 6.53
N LYS A 13 10.68 -3.38 6.76
CA LYS A 13 11.40 -3.02 7.99
C LYS A 13 10.57 -2.17 8.95
N ASP A 14 9.42 -1.66 8.49
CA ASP A 14 8.50 -0.90 9.33
C ASP A 14 7.06 -1.43 9.23
N ALA A 15 6.74 -2.34 10.15
CA ALA A 15 5.40 -2.92 10.29
C ALA A 15 4.35 -1.91 10.80
N ARG A 16 4.74 -0.69 11.19
CA ARG A 16 3.85 0.34 11.74
C ARG A 16 3.59 1.48 10.76
N MET A 17 4.19 1.45 9.57
CA MET A 17 3.95 2.45 8.52
C MET A 17 2.45 2.71 8.30
N SER A 18 2.02 3.96 8.40
CA SER A 18 0.62 4.31 8.16
C SER A 18 0.31 4.44 6.66
N PRO A 19 -0.97 4.33 6.25
CA PRO A 19 -1.38 4.58 4.86
C PRO A 19 -0.96 5.96 4.33
N GLU A 20 -1.02 6.99 5.18
CA GLU A 20 -0.68 8.38 4.85
C GLU A 20 0.81 8.49 4.53
N MET A 21 1.66 7.94 5.41
CA MET A 21 3.11 7.91 5.21
C MET A 21 3.52 7.10 3.98
N PHE A 22 2.81 6.00 3.69
CA PHE A 22 2.99 5.25 2.45
C PHE A 22 2.64 6.11 1.21
N ASN A 23 1.53 6.84 1.26
CA ASN A 23 1.11 7.71 0.15
C ASN A 23 2.09 8.87 -0.09
N GLU A 24 2.66 9.45 0.97
CA GLU A 24 3.66 10.51 0.87
C GLU A 24 5.02 10.01 0.36
N SER A 25 5.44 8.80 0.75
CA SER A 25 6.72 8.21 0.31
C SER A 25 6.66 7.65 -1.11
N TYR A 26 5.52 7.08 -1.51
CA TYR A 26 5.33 6.44 -2.80
C TYR A 26 4.45 7.30 -3.71
N THR A 27 5.08 8.28 -4.35
CA THR A 27 4.45 9.22 -5.31
C THR A 27 3.70 8.52 -6.46
N SER A 28 4.07 7.28 -6.78
CA SER A 28 3.43 6.45 -7.81
C SER A 28 2.17 5.69 -7.34
N ARG A 29 1.52 6.10 -6.25
CA ARG A 29 0.32 5.43 -5.71
C ARG A 29 -0.76 5.16 -6.76
N LYS A 30 -1.02 6.12 -7.66
CA LYS A 30 -2.01 5.96 -8.74
C LYS A 30 -1.64 4.83 -9.71
N GLN A 31 -0.36 4.71 -10.08
CA GLN A 31 0.11 3.63 -10.95
C GLN A 31 0.00 2.28 -10.24
N ILE A 32 0.32 2.23 -8.94
CA ILE A 32 0.15 1.01 -8.14
C ILE A 32 -1.32 0.57 -8.13
N ALA A 33 -2.26 1.50 -7.92
CA ALA A 33 -3.69 1.19 -7.96
C ALA A 33 -4.13 0.63 -9.31
N GLN A 34 -3.68 1.23 -10.43
CA GLN A 34 -3.96 0.74 -11.79
C GLN A 34 -3.38 -0.67 -12.03
N LEU A 35 -2.17 -0.95 -11.56
CA LEU A 35 -1.57 -2.28 -11.66
C LEU A 35 -2.35 -3.30 -10.83
N MET A 36 -2.79 -2.93 -9.63
CA MET A 36 -3.60 -3.82 -8.79
C MET A 36 -4.97 -4.10 -9.41
N GLU A 37 -5.60 -3.11 -10.04
CA GLU A 37 -6.84 -3.33 -10.78
C GLU A 37 -6.63 -4.24 -12.00
N LYS A 38 -5.54 -4.03 -12.75
CA LYS A 38 -5.21 -4.83 -13.93
C LYS A 38 -4.93 -6.29 -13.61
N TYR A 39 -4.16 -6.56 -12.55
CA TYR A 39 -3.63 -7.90 -12.26
C TYR A 39 -4.30 -8.61 -11.09
N ASN A 40 -4.97 -7.88 -10.20
CA ASN A 40 -5.62 -8.40 -9.00
C ASN A 40 -6.98 -7.72 -8.71
N PRO A 41 -7.91 -7.63 -9.69
CA PRO A 41 -9.15 -6.85 -9.56
C PRO A 41 -10.06 -7.35 -8.43
N LYS A 42 -10.00 -8.65 -8.12
CA LYS A 42 -10.79 -9.30 -7.08
C LYS A 42 -10.08 -9.35 -5.71
N SER A 43 -8.92 -8.69 -5.57
CA SER A 43 -8.10 -8.72 -4.35
C SER A 43 -7.81 -10.14 -3.83
N LYS A 44 -7.69 -11.12 -4.74
CA LYS A 44 -7.38 -12.52 -4.39
C LYS A 44 -5.99 -12.64 -3.76
N PHE A 45 -5.04 -11.86 -4.27
CA PHE A 45 -3.71 -11.75 -3.67
C PHE A 45 -3.72 -10.60 -2.68
N GLN A 46 -3.75 -10.92 -1.39
CA GLN A 46 -3.73 -9.93 -0.33
C GLN A 46 -2.93 -10.43 0.87
N SER A 47 -2.39 -9.49 1.64
CA SER A 47 -1.71 -9.74 2.91
C SER A 47 -2.27 -8.80 3.98
N ILE A 48 -1.95 -9.09 5.23
CA ILE A 48 -2.30 -8.19 6.35
C ILE A 48 -1.71 -6.79 6.12
N LEU A 49 -0.50 -6.70 5.57
CA LEU A 49 0.14 -5.43 5.23
C LEU A 49 -0.63 -4.69 4.13
N SER A 50 -1.06 -5.37 3.06
CA SER A 50 -1.80 -4.73 1.97
C SER A 50 -3.18 -4.25 2.42
N GLN A 51 -3.83 -4.97 3.34
CA GLN A 51 -5.08 -4.52 3.95
C GLN A 51 -4.85 -3.30 4.86
N ARG A 52 -3.82 -3.33 5.71
CA ARG A 52 -3.48 -2.25 6.64
C ARG A 52 -3.12 -0.94 5.91
N LEU A 53 -2.45 -1.05 4.76
CA LEU A 53 -2.10 0.09 3.89
C LEU A 53 -3.22 0.45 2.89
N VAL A 54 -4.37 -0.21 2.97
CA VAL A 54 -5.54 0.05 2.13
C VAL A 54 -5.20 -0.11 0.64
N LEU A 55 -4.40 -1.12 0.30
CA LEU A 55 -4.02 -1.49 -1.06
C LEU A 55 -4.97 -2.54 -1.66
N THR A 56 -5.54 -3.40 -0.81
CA THR A 56 -6.53 -4.40 -1.19
C THR A 56 -7.81 -4.18 -0.39
N LYS A 57 -8.97 -4.44 -0.99
CA LYS A 57 -10.25 -4.37 -0.27
C LYS A 57 -10.33 -5.54 0.70
N LYS A 58 -10.87 -5.33 1.90
CA LYS A 58 -11.26 -6.45 2.75
C LYS A 58 -12.33 -7.23 1.99
N THR A 59 -12.11 -8.53 1.79
CA THR A 59 -13.18 -9.43 1.39
C THR A 59 -14.14 -9.47 2.56
N THR A 60 -15.27 -8.77 2.45
CA THR A 60 -16.40 -9.02 3.34
C THR A 60 -16.94 -10.38 2.94
N GLU A 61 -16.66 -11.40 3.72
CA GLU A 61 -17.36 -12.68 3.60
C GLU A 61 -18.85 -12.41 3.91
N ILE A 62 -19.71 -12.81 2.98
CA ILE A 62 -21.18 -12.79 3.12
C ILE A 62 -21.60 -14.08 3.80
#